data_AF-A0A5D3WN75-F1
#
_entry.id   AF-A0A5D3WN75-F1
#
_cell.length_a   1.000
_cell.length_b   1.000
_cell.length_c   1.000
_cell.angle_alpha   90.00
_cell.angle_beta   90.00
_cell.angle_gamma   90.00
#
_symmetry.space_group_name_H-M   'P 1'
#
loop_
_entity.id
_entity.type
_entity.pdbx_description
1 polymer ?
#
loop_
_entity_poly.entity_id
_entity_poly.type
_entity_poly.pdbx_seq_one_letter_code
_entity_poly.pdbx_strand_id
1 'polypeptide(L)'
;MEYDSDYSGWGNEVLYRMCQEKPHHDNRDVIRAKLWIIGRAYSASIERKAKPGFKMEDAVDIIKASDIDLYIQELKKIERLNESNVFTLLKAHKYFTGVLKDATGIEKRSLASKYLHFHAPSSVFIYDSIANKKIRKILRKQKKHFKISRKFDDAYEAFVCRCIYYRDMVLDPKIGRLATPRRIDMELLGYRPLSD
;
A
#
# COMPACT_ATOMS: atom_id res chain seq x y z
N MET A 1 11.31 14.87 -15.57
CA MET A 1 12.08 14.80 -14.30
C MET A 1 12.29 13.33 -14.00
N GLU A 2 13.50 12.93 -13.62
CA GLU A 2 13.82 11.52 -13.33
C GLU A 2 13.29 11.09 -11.95
N TYR A 3 13.05 9.79 -11.77
CA TYR A 3 12.70 9.23 -10.47
C TYR A 3 13.91 9.14 -9.55
N ASP A 4 13.72 9.44 -8.26
CA ASP A 4 14.70 9.13 -7.22
C ASP A 4 14.77 7.61 -7.03
N SER A 5 15.97 7.12 -6.68
CA SER A 5 16.13 5.71 -6.37
C SER A 5 15.30 5.35 -5.14
N ASP A 6 14.46 4.33 -5.27
CA ASP A 6 13.66 3.80 -4.19
C ASP A 6 14.12 2.40 -3.75
N TYR A 7 15.33 2.00 -4.17
CA TYR A 7 15.95 0.75 -3.75
C TYR A 7 16.03 0.68 -2.22
N SER A 8 15.41 -0.36 -1.68
CA SER A 8 15.22 -0.56 -0.25
C SER A 8 15.79 -1.89 0.23
N GLY A 9 16.78 -2.43 -0.49
CA GLY A 9 17.47 -3.67 -0.19
C GLY A 9 16.90 -4.92 -0.87
N TRP A 10 17.73 -5.96 -0.94
CA TRP A 10 17.42 -7.23 -1.62
C TRP A 10 16.15 -7.92 -1.13
N GLY A 11 15.85 -7.85 0.17
CA GLY A 11 14.64 -8.47 0.71
C GLY A 11 13.36 -7.91 0.08
N ASN A 12 13.32 -6.62 -0.23
CA ASN A 12 12.18 -6.01 -0.92
C ASN A 12 12.15 -6.35 -2.40
N GLU A 13 13.33 -6.42 -3.03
CA GLU A 13 13.47 -6.88 -4.40
C GLU A 13 12.89 -8.29 -4.61
N VAL A 14 13.16 -9.21 -3.67
CA VAL A 14 12.55 -10.55 -3.68
C VAL A 14 11.02 -10.50 -3.62
N LEU A 15 10.44 -9.61 -2.81
CA LEU A 15 8.99 -9.45 -2.72
C LEU A 15 8.38 -8.89 -4.01
N TYR A 16 9.04 -7.92 -4.64
CA TYR A 16 8.60 -7.42 -5.95
C TYR A 16 8.67 -8.50 -7.02
N ARG A 17 9.78 -9.25 -7.10
CA ARG A 17 9.93 -10.37 -8.05
C ARG A 17 8.84 -11.42 -7.86
N MET A 18 8.54 -11.80 -6.64
CA MET A 18 7.45 -12.74 -6.34
C MET A 18 6.10 -12.28 -6.96
N CYS A 19 5.78 -10.98 -6.86
CA CYS A 19 4.55 -10.43 -7.44
C CYS A 19 4.65 -10.15 -8.96
N GLN A 20 5.84 -9.98 -9.51
CA GLN A 20 6.08 -9.81 -10.94
C GLN A 20 6.04 -11.14 -11.69
N GLU A 21 6.71 -12.17 -11.16
CA GLU A 21 6.80 -13.50 -11.75
C GLU A 21 5.48 -14.28 -11.64
N LYS A 22 4.73 -14.05 -10.55
CA LYS A 22 3.41 -14.65 -10.33
C LYS A 22 2.38 -13.54 -10.10
N PRO A 23 1.96 -12.80 -11.13
CA PRO A 23 1.11 -11.64 -10.95
C PRO A 23 -0.33 -11.97 -10.55
N HIS A 24 -0.84 -13.14 -10.96
CA HIS A 24 -2.23 -13.56 -10.78
C HIS A 24 -2.49 -14.32 -9.47
N HIS A 25 -3.78 -14.47 -9.14
CA HIS A 25 -4.29 -15.18 -7.96
C HIS A 25 -5.03 -16.47 -8.35
N ASP A 26 -4.44 -17.24 -9.27
CA ASP A 26 -5.00 -18.50 -9.79
C ASP A 26 -4.42 -19.76 -9.10
N ASN A 27 -3.34 -19.63 -8.34
CA ASN A 27 -2.68 -20.74 -7.64
C ASN A 27 -2.72 -20.54 -6.12
N ARG A 28 -3.25 -21.54 -5.39
CA ARG A 28 -3.41 -21.50 -3.93
C ARG A 28 -2.08 -21.30 -3.19
N ASP A 29 -1.04 -22.04 -3.57
CA ASP A 29 0.28 -21.97 -2.94
C ASP A 29 0.92 -20.61 -3.14
N VAL A 30 0.78 -20.03 -4.33
CA VAL A 30 1.28 -18.68 -4.65
C VAL A 30 0.55 -17.62 -3.80
N ILE A 31 -0.77 -17.68 -3.69
CA ILE A 31 -1.55 -16.74 -2.87
C ILE A 31 -1.12 -16.84 -1.41
N ARG A 32 -1.01 -18.08 -0.90
CA ARG A 32 -0.57 -18.38 0.46
C ARG A 32 0.81 -17.80 0.74
N ALA A 33 1.76 -18.03 -0.18
CA ALA A 33 3.12 -17.54 -0.07
C ALA A 33 3.16 -16.00 -0.04
N LYS A 34 2.47 -15.32 -0.96
CA LYS A 34 2.40 -13.85 -0.99
C LYS A 34 1.86 -13.28 0.33
N LEU A 35 0.74 -13.80 0.80
CA LEU A 35 0.13 -13.36 2.06
C LEU A 35 1.07 -13.56 3.26
N TRP A 36 1.71 -14.72 3.33
CA TRP A 36 2.60 -15.07 4.43
C TRP A 36 3.87 -14.21 4.43
N ILE A 37 4.58 -14.15 3.30
CA ILE A 37 5.88 -13.49 3.22
C ILE A 37 5.71 -11.97 3.32
N ILE A 38 4.79 -11.35 2.55
CA ILE A 38 4.54 -9.90 2.65
C ILE A 38 4.05 -9.54 4.05
N GLY A 39 3.10 -10.32 4.59
CA GLY A 39 2.54 -10.11 5.91
C GLY A 39 3.59 -10.17 7.01
N ARG A 40 4.52 -11.12 6.98
CA ARG A 40 5.58 -11.24 7.98
C ARG A 40 6.70 -10.22 7.80
N ALA A 41 7.17 -9.99 6.57
CA ALA A 41 8.22 -9.01 6.30
C ALA A 41 7.84 -7.59 6.74
N TYR A 42 6.55 -7.25 6.70
CA TYR A 42 6.05 -5.92 7.05
C TYR A 42 5.20 -5.86 8.33
N SER A 43 5.34 -6.85 9.23
CA SER A 43 4.64 -6.89 10.53
C SER A 43 3.13 -6.63 10.39
N ALA A 44 2.52 -7.20 9.36
CA ALA A 44 1.12 -7.03 8.98
C ALA A 44 0.47 -8.39 8.65
N SER A 45 0.84 -9.46 9.37
CA SER A 45 0.34 -10.81 9.10
C SER A 45 -1.19 -10.90 9.09
N ILE A 46 -1.71 -11.78 8.22
CA ILE A 46 -3.15 -11.98 8.02
C ILE A 46 -3.81 -12.62 9.25
N GLU A 47 -3.07 -13.34 10.06
CA GLU A 47 -3.51 -13.97 11.30
C GLU A 47 -3.71 -12.94 12.44
N ARG A 48 -2.93 -11.85 12.44
CA ARG A 48 -2.89 -10.90 13.57
C ARG A 48 -4.25 -10.25 13.84
N LYS A 49 -4.88 -10.54 14.98
CA LYS A 49 -6.24 -10.06 15.35
C LYS A 49 -7.36 -10.61 14.45
N ALA A 50 -7.13 -11.70 13.73
CA ALA A 50 -8.21 -12.37 13.02
C ALA A 50 -9.24 -12.93 14.01
N LYS A 51 -10.48 -13.18 13.52
CA LYS A 51 -11.54 -13.83 14.28
C LYS A 51 -11.09 -15.20 14.82
N PRO A 52 -11.64 -15.67 15.96
CA PRO A 52 -11.39 -17.03 16.43
C PRO A 52 -11.67 -18.07 15.34
N GLY A 53 -10.83 -19.10 15.25
CA GLY A 53 -10.97 -20.15 14.24
C GLY A 53 -10.53 -19.76 12.83
N PHE A 54 -9.86 -18.62 12.64
CA PHE A 54 -9.25 -18.24 11.36
C PHE A 54 -8.34 -19.35 10.80
N LYS A 55 -8.55 -19.71 9.53
CA LYS A 55 -7.67 -20.61 8.78
C LYS A 55 -7.11 -19.87 7.57
N MET A 56 -5.82 -20.06 7.34
CA MET A 56 -5.13 -19.50 6.17
C MET A 56 -5.79 -19.96 4.86
N GLU A 57 -6.24 -21.22 4.81
CA GLU A 57 -6.76 -21.79 3.58
C GLU A 57 -8.11 -21.20 3.16
N ASP A 58 -8.96 -20.83 4.13
CA ASP A 58 -10.20 -20.10 3.85
C ASP A 58 -9.90 -18.73 3.22
N ALA A 59 -8.85 -18.04 3.71
CA ALA A 59 -8.43 -16.77 3.14
C ALA A 59 -7.88 -16.91 1.72
N VAL A 60 -7.10 -17.96 1.47
CA VAL A 60 -6.59 -18.30 0.15
C VAL A 60 -7.74 -18.54 -0.83
N ASP A 61 -8.76 -19.30 -0.41
CA ASP A 61 -9.92 -19.61 -1.24
C ASP A 61 -10.77 -18.37 -1.54
N ILE A 62 -10.99 -17.51 -0.54
CA ILE A 62 -11.70 -16.24 -0.72
C ILE A 62 -10.95 -15.31 -1.68
N ILE A 63 -9.63 -15.20 -1.57
CA ILE A 63 -8.84 -14.35 -2.49
C ILE A 63 -8.83 -14.94 -3.91
N LYS A 64 -8.67 -16.26 -4.04
CA LYS A 64 -8.69 -16.95 -5.33
C LYS A 64 -10.02 -16.76 -6.07
N ALA A 65 -11.13 -16.72 -5.33
CA ALA A 65 -12.47 -16.49 -5.87
C ALA A 65 -12.80 -15.00 -6.11
N SER A 66 -11.91 -14.08 -5.72
CA SER A 66 -12.12 -12.64 -5.85
C SER A 66 -11.63 -12.07 -7.19
N ASP A 67 -12.13 -10.90 -7.53
CA ASP A 67 -11.75 -10.11 -8.72
C ASP A 67 -10.49 -9.25 -8.48
N ILE A 68 -9.67 -9.56 -7.48
CA ILE A 68 -8.53 -8.71 -7.09
C ILE A 68 -7.55 -8.43 -8.25
N ASP A 69 -7.41 -9.38 -9.17
CA ASP A 69 -6.56 -9.22 -10.35
C ASP A 69 -7.04 -8.10 -11.27
N LEU A 70 -8.35 -7.89 -11.42
CA LEU A 70 -8.91 -6.78 -12.21
C LEU A 70 -8.50 -5.43 -11.59
N TYR A 71 -8.59 -5.32 -10.27
CA TYR A 71 -8.19 -4.11 -9.55
C TYR A 71 -6.68 -3.87 -9.64
N ILE A 72 -5.85 -4.91 -9.51
CA ILE A 72 -4.40 -4.80 -9.66
C ILE A 72 -4.02 -4.37 -11.08
N GLN A 73 -4.70 -4.88 -12.11
CA GLN A 73 -4.47 -4.47 -13.49
C GLN A 73 -4.75 -2.97 -13.70
N GLU A 74 -5.85 -2.45 -13.15
CA GLU A 74 -6.15 -1.01 -13.22
C GLU A 74 -5.10 -0.17 -12.48
N LEU A 75 -4.60 -0.66 -11.32
CA LEU A 75 -3.51 0.01 -10.60
C LEU A 75 -2.21 0.06 -11.39
N LYS A 76 -1.86 -1.02 -12.10
CA LYS A 76 -0.64 -1.09 -12.93
C LYS A 76 -0.64 -0.10 -14.10
N LYS A 77 -1.82 0.36 -14.55
CA LYS A 77 -1.93 1.41 -15.59
C LYS A 77 -1.55 2.80 -15.08
N ILE A 78 -1.45 2.98 -13.76
CA ILE A 78 -1.10 4.27 -13.14
C ILE A 78 0.42 4.37 -13.04
N GLU A 79 1.03 5.12 -13.96
CA GLU A 79 2.46 5.42 -13.91
C GLU A 79 2.84 6.30 -12.72
N ARG A 80 1.96 7.26 -12.37
CA ARG A 80 2.11 8.14 -11.22
C ARG A 80 0.76 8.49 -10.63
N LEU A 81 0.56 8.09 -9.37
CA LEU A 81 -0.65 8.44 -8.64
C LEU A 81 -0.74 9.95 -8.42
N ASN A 82 -1.90 10.56 -8.64
CA ASN A 82 -2.19 11.98 -8.42
C ASN A 82 -3.68 12.16 -8.08
N GLU A 83 -4.14 13.41 -7.92
CA GLU A 83 -5.53 13.69 -7.55
C GLU A 83 -6.58 13.22 -8.57
N SER A 84 -6.24 13.18 -9.88
CA SER A 84 -7.21 12.80 -10.91
C SER A 84 -7.42 11.28 -11.00
N ASN A 85 -6.43 10.48 -10.61
CA ASN A 85 -6.49 9.01 -10.67
C ASN A 85 -6.53 8.32 -9.29
N VAL A 86 -6.51 9.08 -8.19
CA VAL A 86 -6.54 8.55 -6.80
C VAL A 86 -7.74 7.64 -6.53
N PHE A 87 -8.87 7.89 -7.20
CA PHE A 87 -10.08 7.09 -7.05
C PHE A 87 -9.85 5.60 -7.36
N THR A 88 -9.03 5.28 -8.37
CA THR A 88 -8.68 3.91 -8.73
C THR A 88 -7.95 3.19 -7.59
N LEU A 89 -6.99 3.87 -6.95
CA LEU A 89 -6.31 3.36 -5.75
C LEU A 89 -7.28 3.09 -4.61
N LEU A 90 -8.10 4.09 -4.28
CA LEU A 90 -9.01 4.00 -3.13
C LEU A 90 -10.06 2.90 -3.33
N LYS A 91 -10.55 2.73 -4.56
CA LYS A 91 -11.48 1.67 -4.94
C LYS A 91 -10.84 0.29 -4.80
N ALA A 92 -9.63 0.10 -5.33
CA ALA A 92 -8.89 -1.16 -5.23
C ALA A 92 -8.55 -1.52 -3.78
N HIS A 93 -8.09 -0.54 -3.00
CA HIS A 93 -7.81 -0.74 -1.58
C HIS A 93 -9.08 -1.11 -0.80
N LYS A 94 -10.18 -0.38 -0.99
CA LYS A 94 -11.46 -0.70 -0.33
C LYS A 94 -11.94 -2.10 -0.69
N TYR A 95 -11.91 -2.45 -1.98
CA TYR A 95 -12.26 -3.79 -2.44
C TYR A 95 -11.45 -4.86 -1.71
N PHE A 96 -10.12 -4.75 -1.72
CA PHE A 96 -9.27 -5.77 -1.12
C PHE A 96 -9.40 -5.84 0.40
N THR A 97 -9.62 -4.70 1.08
CA THR A 97 -9.94 -4.74 2.51
C THR A 97 -11.27 -5.44 2.82
N GLY A 98 -12.25 -5.39 1.90
CA GLY A 98 -13.48 -6.17 1.96
C GLY A 98 -13.19 -7.67 1.88
N VAL A 99 -12.45 -8.09 0.86
CA VAL A 99 -12.01 -9.50 0.68
C VAL A 99 -11.29 -10.01 1.93
N LEU A 100 -10.35 -9.23 2.49
CA LEU A 100 -9.64 -9.59 3.72
C LEU A 100 -10.54 -9.60 4.95
N LYS A 101 -11.59 -8.76 4.99
CA LYS A 101 -12.59 -8.78 6.06
C LYS A 101 -13.41 -10.05 6.02
N ASP A 102 -13.82 -10.50 4.85
CA ASP A 102 -14.59 -11.74 4.71
C ASP A 102 -13.76 -12.95 5.18
N ALA A 103 -12.48 -12.96 4.81
CA ALA A 103 -11.52 -13.97 5.26
C ALA A 103 -11.23 -13.93 6.77
N THR A 104 -11.00 -12.75 7.34
CA THR A 104 -10.38 -12.62 8.67
C THR A 104 -11.30 -12.06 9.75
N GLY A 105 -12.47 -11.56 9.39
CA GLY A 105 -13.38 -10.81 10.26
C GLY A 105 -13.04 -9.32 10.41
N ILE A 106 -11.90 -8.84 9.90
CA ILE A 106 -11.48 -7.43 9.99
C ILE A 106 -10.84 -6.94 8.68
N GLU A 107 -10.91 -5.64 8.40
CA GLU A 107 -10.49 -5.06 7.11
C GLU A 107 -9.00 -5.20 6.75
N LYS A 108 -8.11 -5.45 7.72
CA LYS A 108 -6.65 -5.59 7.50
C LYS A 108 -6.00 -4.47 6.66
N ARG A 109 -6.45 -3.22 6.79
CA ARG A 109 -5.98 -2.01 6.07
C ARG A 109 -4.49 -1.97 5.71
N SER A 110 -3.61 -2.18 6.70
CA SER A 110 -2.16 -2.13 6.48
C SER A 110 -1.68 -3.26 5.57
N LEU A 111 -2.13 -4.50 5.80
CA LEU A 111 -1.82 -5.63 4.93
C LEU A 111 -2.31 -5.37 3.50
N ALA A 112 -3.54 -4.88 3.33
CA ALA A 112 -4.08 -4.56 2.01
C ALA A 112 -3.18 -3.57 1.25
N SER A 113 -2.76 -2.48 1.89
CA SER A 113 -1.88 -1.49 1.24
C SER A 113 -0.51 -2.07 0.86
N LYS A 114 0.07 -2.92 1.72
CA LYS A 114 1.39 -3.53 1.49
C LYS A 114 1.33 -4.55 0.36
N TYR A 115 0.32 -5.41 0.40
CA TYR A 115 0.06 -6.41 -0.63
C TYR A 115 -0.13 -5.75 -2.01
N LEU A 116 -1.02 -4.76 -2.09
CA LEU A 116 -1.25 -4.02 -3.34
C LEU A 116 0.01 -3.27 -3.81
N HIS A 117 0.82 -2.73 -2.90
CA HIS A 117 2.08 -2.06 -3.25
C HIS A 117 3.07 -2.98 -3.94
N PHE A 118 3.26 -4.21 -3.45
CA PHE A 118 4.14 -5.16 -4.13
C PHE A 118 3.64 -5.57 -5.52
N HIS A 119 2.33 -5.48 -5.76
CA HIS A 119 1.74 -5.72 -7.08
C HIS A 119 1.76 -4.51 -8.02
N ALA A 120 1.67 -3.28 -7.49
CA ALA A 120 1.57 -2.05 -8.26
C ALA A 120 2.32 -0.87 -7.58
N PRO A 121 3.67 -0.92 -7.52
CA PRO A 121 4.49 -0.03 -6.68
C PRO A 121 4.38 1.45 -7.02
N SER A 122 4.11 1.80 -8.27
CA SER A 122 3.97 3.19 -8.74
C SER A 122 2.68 3.87 -8.28
N SER A 123 1.67 3.08 -7.89
CA SER A 123 0.30 3.55 -7.69
C SER A 123 -0.20 3.45 -6.24
N VAL A 124 0.45 2.65 -5.40
CA VAL A 124 -0.04 2.35 -4.04
C VAL A 124 0.93 2.86 -2.99
N PHE A 125 0.46 3.70 -2.07
CA PHE A 125 1.23 4.06 -0.88
C PHE A 125 1.12 2.99 0.20
N ILE A 126 2.25 2.60 0.80
CA ILE A 126 2.27 1.68 1.94
C ILE A 126 1.67 2.39 3.15
N TYR A 127 0.62 1.80 3.74
CA TYR A 127 0.04 2.29 4.97
C TYR A 127 0.64 1.57 6.18
N ASP A 128 1.28 2.36 7.03
CA ASP A 128 1.70 1.98 8.37
C ASP A 128 1.30 3.06 9.39
N SER A 129 1.04 2.67 10.64
CA SER A 129 0.63 3.62 11.68
C SER A 129 1.75 4.60 12.03
N ILE A 130 3.02 4.19 11.93
CA ILE A 130 4.19 5.04 12.16
C ILE A 130 4.27 6.09 11.05
N ALA A 131 4.19 5.66 9.79
CA ALA A 131 4.21 6.56 8.63
C ALA A 131 3.06 7.58 8.68
N ASN A 132 1.84 7.11 8.97
CA ASN A 132 0.67 7.99 9.11
C ASN A 132 0.82 8.98 10.28
N LYS A 133 1.40 8.58 11.41
CA LYS A 133 1.68 9.49 12.53
C LYS A 133 2.71 10.56 12.13
N LYS A 134 3.78 10.18 11.44
CA LYS A 134 4.84 11.12 11.03
C LYS A 134 4.33 12.13 10.01
N ILE A 135 3.63 11.69 8.95
CA ILE A 135 3.12 12.61 7.94
C ILE A 135 2.07 13.58 8.50
N ARG A 136 1.19 13.11 9.41
CA ARG A 136 0.26 13.99 10.14
C ARG A 136 1.00 15.06 10.95
N LYS A 137 2.09 14.70 11.62
CA LYS A 137 2.91 15.65 12.40
C LYS A 137 3.52 16.72 11.48
N ILE A 138 4.05 16.32 10.32
CA ILE A 138 4.65 17.24 9.33
C ILE A 138 3.59 18.22 8.82
N LEU A 139 2.47 17.72 8.32
CA LEU A 139 1.45 18.56 7.66
C LEU A 139 0.64 19.42 8.63
N ARG A 140 0.52 19.00 9.90
CA ARG A 140 -0.05 19.84 10.96
C ARG A 140 0.77 21.11 11.17
N LYS A 141 2.10 21.03 11.11
CA LYS A 141 2.97 22.23 11.19
C LYS A 141 2.75 23.20 10.03
N GLN A 142 2.33 22.68 8.87
CA GLN A 142 2.01 23.46 7.67
C GLN A 142 0.56 23.96 7.63
N LYS A 143 -0.25 23.69 8.66
CA LYS A 143 -1.69 24.04 8.73
C LYS A 143 -2.49 23.55 7.51
N LYS A 144 -2.12 22.40 6.94
CA LYS A 144 -2.81 21.82 5.77
C LYS A 144 -3.90 20.85 6.19
N HIS A 145 -5.08 21.03 5.59
CA HIS A 145 -6.27 20.21 5.80
C HIS A 145 -6.67 19.55 4.48
N PHE A 146 -7.11 18.29 4.58
CA PHE A 146 -7.52 17.48 3.43
C PHE A 146 -8.96 17.07 3.63
N LYS A 147 -9.79 17.29 2.60
CA LYS A 147 -11.15 16.75 2.55
C LYS A 147 -11.07 15.32 2.03
N ILE A 148 -11.84 14.43 2.64
CA ILE A 148 -12.01 13.04 2.18
C ILE A 148 -13.45 12.83 1.74
N SER A 149 -13.65 11.96 0.76
CA SER A 149 -14.97 11.63 0.21
C SER A 149 -15.81 10.77 1.16
N ARG A 150 -15.17 10.01 2.05
CA ARG A 150 -15.80 9.02 2.95
C ARG A 150 -16.56 7.91 2.23
N LYS A 151 -16.23 7.67 0.95
CA LYS A 151 -16.81 6.59 0.14
C LYS A 151 -16.00 5.29 0.24
N PHE A 152 -14.84 5.31 0.88
CA PHE A 152 -13.85 4.23 0.86
C PHE A 152 -13.43 3.82 2.27
N ASP A 153 -12.12 3.79 2.51
CA ASP A 153 -11.52 3.66 3.82
C ASP A 153 -11.02 5.04 4.25
N ASP A 154 -11.72 5.70 5.17
CA ASP A 154 -11.44 7.08 5.60
C ASP A 154 -9.99 7.29 6.06
N ALA A 155 -9.42 6.30 6.78
CA ALA A 155 -8.09 6.42 7.34
C ALA A 155 -7.01 6.30 6.26
N TYR A 156 -7.21 5.41 5.29
CA TYR A 156 -6.32 5.22 4.15
C TYR A 156 -6.48 6.35 3.13
N GLU A 157 -7.70 6.78 2.82
CA GLU A 157 -7.98 7.93 1.94
C GLU A 157 -7.29 9.19 2.47
N ALA A 158 -7.49 9.50 3.75
CA ALA A 158 -6.82 10.65 4.36
C ALA A 158 -5.29 10.50 4.37
N PHE A 159 -4.76 9.28 4.42
CA PHE A 159 -3.32 9.03 4.34
C PHE A 159 -2.80 9.26 2.92
N VAL A 160 -3.46 8.72 1.91
CA VAL A 160 -3.10 8.89 0.49
C VAL A 160 -3.10 10.37 0.09
N CYS A 161 -4.14 11.14 0.45
CA CYS A 161 -4.17 12.58 0.16
C CYS A 161 -2.97 13.32 0.78
N ARG A 162 -2.60 12.98 2.02
CA ARG A 162 -1.41 13.54 2.67
C ARG A 162 -0.13 13.13 1.93
N CYS A 163 -0.01 11.89 1.50
CA CYS A 163 1.15 11.38 0.76
C CYS A 163 1.32 12.05 -0.59
N ILE A 164 0.25 12.22 -1.38
CA ILE A 164 0.28 12.94 -2.66
C ILE A 164 0.77 14.37 -2.45
N TYR A 165 0.14 15.10 -1.52
CA TYR A 165 0.52 16.47 -1.22
C TYR A 165 1.97 16.57 -0.71
N TYR A 166 2.36 15.72 0.23
CA TYR A 166 3.72 15.75 0.77
C TYR A 166 4.76 15.42 -0.30
N ARG A 167 4.48 14.43 -1.16
CA ARG A 167 5.35 14.08 -2.29
C ARG A 167 5.52 15.28 -3.21
N ASP A 168 4.42 15.81 -3.74
CA ASP A 168 4.47 16.80 -4.81
C ASP A 168 4.89 18.19 -4.32
N MET A 169 4.49 18.59 -3.11
CA MET A 169 4.72 19.94 -2.59
C MET A 169 5.93 20.05 -1.67
N VAL A 170 6.48 18.94 -1.17
CA VAL A 170 7.57 18.97 -0.18
C VAL A 170 8.74 18.10 -0.58
N LEU A 171 8.52 16.80 -0.84
CA LEU A 171 9.62 15.88 -1.04
C LEU A 171 10.28 16.09 -2.42
N ASP A 172 9.49 16.06 -3.49
CA ASP A 172 9.99 16.19 -4.86
C ASP A 172 10.77 17.49 -5.09
N PRO A 173 10.27 18.68 -4.68
CA PRO A 173 11.03 19.92 -4.80
C PRO A 173 12.34 19.92 -4.02
N LYS A 174 12.38 19.25 -2.86
CA LYS A 174 13.58 19.19 -2.02
C LYS A 174 14.65 18.25 -2.56
N ILE A 175 14.25 17.13 -3.15
CA ILE A 175 15.20 16.15 -3.72
C ILE A 175 15.53 16.43 -5.19
N GLY A 176 14.81 17.35 -5.85
CA GLY A 176 14.98 17.68 -7.27
C GLY A 176 14.65 16.53 -8.22
N ARG A 177 13.87 15.55 -7.76
CA ARG A 177 13.52 14.30 -8.45
C ARG A 177 12.12 13.86 -8.09
N LEU A 178 11.54 12.96 -8.88
CA LEU A 178 10.24 12.38 -8.62
C LEU A 178 10.35 11.26 -7.57
N ALA A 179 9.73 11.40 -6.41
CA ALA A 179 9.69 10.31 -5.43
C ALA A 179 8.60 9.29 -5.79
N THR A 180 8.93 8.00 -5.62
CA THR A 180 7.95 6.89 -5.71
C THR A 180 7.18 6.74 -4.39
N PRO A 181 6.08 5.96 -4.37
CA PRO A 181 5.42 5.58 -3.13
C PRO A 181 6.36 4.89 -2.13
N ARG A 182 7.32 4.09 -2.61
CA ARG A 182 8.33 3.44 -1.76
C ARG A 182 9.31 4.45 -1.18
N ARG A 183 9.75 5.45 -1.96
CA ARG A 183 10.61 6.53 -1.46
C ARG A 183 9.94 7.35 -0.35
N ILE A 184 8.63 7.59 -0.47
CA ILE A 184 7.80 8.22 0.57
C ILE A 184 7.74 7.35 1.82
N ASP A 185 7.53 6.04 1.69
CA ASP A 185 7.54 5.12 2.85
C ASP A 185 8.89 5.16 3.59
N MET A 186 10.02 5.10 2.85
CA MET A 186 11.36 5.20 3.45
C MET A 186 11.61 6.52 4.17
N GLU A 187 11.12 7.63 3.63
CA GLU A 187 11.15 8.95 4.28
C GLU A 187 10.36 8.91 5.59
N LEU A 188 9.13 8.40 5.53
CA LEU A 188 8.19 8.44 6.66
C LEU A 188 8.57 7.45 7.78
N LEU A 189 9.29 6.38 7.46
CA LEU A 189 9.84 5.44 8.44
C LEU A 189 11.22 5.88 8.96
N GLY A 190 11.86 6.86 8.33
CA GLY A 190 13.16 7.38 8.75
C GLY A 190 14.35 6.56 8.27
N TYR A 191 14.16 5.70 7.27
CA TYR A 191 15.25 4.97 6.63
C TYR A 191 16.10 5.83 5.69
N ARG A 192 15.47 6.83 5.06
CA ARG A 192 16.16 7.82 4.21
C ARG A 192 15.49 9.20 4.38
N PRO A 193 15.55 9.82 5.57
CA PRO A 193 14.93 11.11 5.81
C PRO A 193 15.62 12.20 4.99
N LEU A 194 14.90 13.28 4.69
CA LEU A 194 15.52 14.54 4.31
C LEU A 194 16.46 14.98 5.44
N SER A 195 17.71 15.27 5.11
CA SER A 195 18.63 15.96 6.01
C SER A 195 18.06 17.35 6.30
N ASP A 196 17.95 17.71 7.58
CA ASP A 196 17.59 19.06 8.01
C ASP A 196 18.72 20.05 7.68
#